data_AF-A0A0C9LXW2-F1
#
_entry.id   AF-A0A0C9LXW2-F1
#
_cell.length_a   1.000
_cell.length_b   1.000
_cell.length_c   1.000
_cell.angle_alpha   90.00
_cell.angle_beta   90.00
_cell.angle_gamma   90.00
#
_symmetry.space_group_name_H-M   'P 1'
#
loop_
_entity.id
_entity.type
_entity.pdbx_description
1 polymer ?
#
loop_
_entity_poly.entity_id
_entity_poly.type
_entity_poly.pdbx_seq_one_letter_code
_entity_poly.pdbx_strand_id
1 'polypeptide(L)'
;MEATQEDQACTAYSRFILDTGMQQDWFALQMAMLPCLLGYGMVAARIAELQKPPRTEAESHEEVQGSDNGHASNDDSAASDNAYLKWIGNYTADDYVEAIVKGCNLAEQYAAKQSPSRIEELVQVFLHATNMETGFWDMGLRAGEN
;
A
#
# COMPACT_ATOMS: atom_id res chain seq x y z
N MET A 1 8.91 10.24 -23.22
CA MET A 1 9.44 9.24 -22.27
C MET A 1 10.85 9.70 -21.94
N GLU A 2 11.09 10.12 -20.70
CA GLU A 2 12.46 10.39 -20.25
C GLU A 2 13.29 9.11 -20.37
N ALA A 3 14.55 9.24 -20.78
CA ALA A 3 15.47 8.13 -21.02
C ALA A 3 16.05 7.59 -19.70
N THR A 4 15.18 7.34 -18.72
CA THR A 4 15.60 6.80 -17.41
C THR A 4 15.77 5.30 -17.55
N GLN A 5 16.97 4.79 -17.25
CA GLN A 5 17.24 3.37 -17.27
C GLN A 5 16.48 2.68 -16.14
N GLU A 6 15.70 1.65 -16.48
CA GLU A 6 15.01 0.84 -15.47
C GLU A 6 16.03 0.09 -14.60
N ASP A 7 15.80 0.12 -13.29
CA ASP A 7 16.61 -0.64 -12.34
C ASP A 7 16.29 -2.15 -12.42
N GLN A 8 17.29 -2.98 -12.10
CA GLN A 8 17.18 -4.43 -12.11
C GLN A 8 16.06 -4.94 -11.19
N ALA A 9 15.81 -4.29 -10.04
CA ALA A 9 14.72 -4.66 -9.13
C ALA A 9 13.34 -4.46 -9.80
N CYS A 10 13.15 -3.36 -10.53
CA CYS A 10 11.92 -3.06 -11.25
C CYS A 10 11.69 -4.05 -12.40
N THR A 11 12.73 -4.33 -13.20
CA THR A 11 12.64 -5.31 -14.29
C THR A 11 12.41 -6.73 -13.78
N ALA A 12 13.04 -7.12 -12.66
CA ALA A 12 12.85 -8.44 -12.07
C ALA A 12 11.41 -8.62 -11.56
N TYR A 13 10.85 -7.61 -10.89
CA TYR A 13 9.50 -7.71 -10.34
C TYR A 13 8.43 -7.73 -11.44
N SER A 14 8.52 -6.83 -12.42
CA SER A 14 7.59 -6.83 -13.56
C SER A 14 7.62 -8.17 -14.31
N ARG A 15 8.81 -8.75 -14.50
CA ARG A 15 8.94 -10.07 -15.12
C ARG A 15 8.32 -11.18 -14.28
N PHE A 16 8.50 -11.18 -12.97
CA PHE A 16 7.88 -12.16 -12.08
C PHE A 16 6.34 -12.15 -12.16
N ILE A 17 5.72 -10.97 -12.19
CA ILE A 17 4.27 -10.84 -12.32
C ILE A 17 3.80 -11.40 -13.67
N LEU A 18 4.49 -11.02 -14.76
CA LEU A 18 4.17 -11.51 -16.11
C LEU A 18 4.32 -13.03 -16.22
N ASP A 19 5.43 -13.58 -15.73
CA ASP A 19 5.68 -15.02 -15.75
C ASP A 19 4.63 -15.77 -14.92
N THR A 20 4.24 -15.25 -13.75
CA THR A 20 3.16 -15.83 -12.93
C THR A 20 1.83 -15.82 -13.70
N GLY A 21 1.48 -14.71 -14.35
CA GLY A 21 0.24 -14.61 -15.14
C GLY A 21 0.22 -15.51 -16.38
N MET A 22 1.38 -15.83 -16.95
CA MET A 22 1.49 -16.70 -18.13
C MET A 22 1.57 -18.19 -17.77
N GLN A 23 2.16 -18.53 -16.62
CA GLN A 23 2.48 -19.91 -16.26
C GLN A 23 1.54 -20.52 -15.20
N GLN A 24 0.88 -19.69 -14.39
CA GLN A 24 -0.02 -20.14 -13.32
C GLN A 24 -1.48 -19.77 -13.61
N ASP A 25 -2.34 -20.06 -12.64
CA ASP A 25 -3.75 -19.68 -12.68
C ASP A 25 -3.99 -18.22 -12.25
N TRP A 26 -5.22 -17.77 -12.49
CA TRP A 26 -5.66 -16.43 -12.13
C TRP A 26 -5.47 -16.12 -10.63
N PHE A 27 -5.63 -17.10 -9.74
CA PHE A 27 -5.54 -16.85 -8.30
C PHE A 27 -4.09 -16.66 -7.86
N ALA A 28 -3.14 -17.40 -8.42
CA ALA A 28 -1.71 -17.13 -8.22
C ALA A 28 -1.32 -15.73 -8.69
N LEU A 29 -1.86 -15.25 -9.82
CA LEU A 29 -1.65 -13.88 -10.26
C LEU A 29 -2.20 -12.86 -9.23
N GLN A 30 -3.39 -13.10 -8.67
CA GLN A 30 -3.91 -12.26 -7.58
C GLN A 30 -2.96 -12.27 -6.37
N MET A 31 -2.46 -13.44 -5.95
CA MET A 31 -1.53 -13.56 -4.83
C MET A 31 -0.17 -12.90 -5.10
N ALA A 32 0.27 -12.81 -6.35
CA ALA A 32 1.49 -12.09 -6.75
C ALA A 32 1.33 -10.56 -6.71
N MET A 33 0.13 -10.05 -6.99
CA MET A 33 -0.17 -8.60 -6.99
C MET A 33 -0.59 -8.07 -5.61
N LEU A 34 -1.13 -8.94 -4.75
CA LEU A 34 -1.69 -8.55 -3.46
C LEU A 34 -0.69 -7.83 -2.53
N PRO A 35 0.61 -8.22 -2.42
CA PRO A 35 1.58 -7.49 -1.60
C PRO A 35 1.71 -6.02 -1.97
N CYS A 36 1.67 -5.69 -3.27
CA CYS A 36 1.74 -4.32 -3.75
C CYS A 36 0.51 -3.52 -3.27
N LEU A 37 -0.70 -4.03 -3.52
CA LEU A 37 -1.94 -3.38 -3.12
C LEU A 37 -1.97 -3.10 -1.60
N LEU A 38 -1.71 -4.12 -0.78
CA LEU A 38 -1.75 -4.04 0.67
C LEU A 38 -0.62 -3.17 1.23
N GLY A 39 0.61 -3.41 0.76
CA GLY A 39 1.81 -2.78 1.26
C GLY A 39 1.77 -1.26 1.11
N TYR A 40 1.36 -0.76 -0.05
CA TYR A 40 1.26 0.68 -0.30
C TYR A 40 0.28 1.38 0.64
N GLY A 41 -0.92 0.81 0.84
CA GLY A 41 -1.90 1.40 1.75
C GLY A 41 -1.45 1.34 3.21
N MET A 42 -0.85 0.23 3.64
CA MET A 42 -0.31 0.09 5.00
C MET A 42 0.81 1.07 5.30
N VAL A 43 1.75 1.24 4.36
CA VAL A 43 2.86 2.19 4.50
C VAL A 43 2.35 3.63 4.50
N ALA A 44 1.45 3.98 3.58
CA ALA A 44 0.88 5.33 3.52
C ALA A 44 0.10 5.67 4.80
N ALA A 45 -0.75 4.77 5.29
CA ALA A 45 -1.48 4.95 6.55
C ALA A 45 -0.51 5.13 7.74
N ARG A 46 0.57 4.34 7.78
CA ARG A 46 1.58 4.47 8.83
C ARG A 46 2.30 5.82 8.79
N ILE A 47 2.68 6.29 7.60
CA ILE A 47 3.31 7.60 7.44
C ILE A 47 2.34 8.72 7.82
N ALA A 48 1.07 8.63 7.42
CA ALA A 48 0.04 9.61 7.79
C ALA A 48 -0.13 9.71 9.32
N GLU A 49 -0.10 8.58 10.03
CA GLU A 49 -0.18 8.57 11.49
C GLU A 49 1.04 9.22 12.16
N LEU A 50 2.25 8.96 11.62
CA LEU A 50 3.49 9.57 12.12
C LEU A 50 3.57 11.09 11.91
N GLN A 51 2.76 11.65 11.01
CA GLN A 51 2.69 13.10 10.78
C GLN A 51 1.75 13.82 11.74
N LYS A 52 0.86 13.10 12.44
CA LYS A 52 -0.02 13.70 13.43
C LYS A 52 0.80 14.13 14.65
N PRO A 53 0.53 15.30 15.24
CA PRO A 53 1.16 15.67 16.49
C PRO A 53 0.86 14.62 17.57
N PRO A 54 1.77 14.36 18.52
CA PRO A 54 1.52 13.40 19.59
C PRO A 54 0.23 13.78 20.32
N ARG A 55 -0.71 12.83 20.42
CA ARG A 55 -1.97 13.02 21.15
C ARG A 55 -1.66 13.47 22.58
N THR A 56 -1.89 14.74 22.87
CA THR A 56 -1.85 15.24 24.25
C THR A 56 -3.01 14.62 25.03
N GLU A 57 -2.76 14.23 26.28
CA GLU A 57 -3.70 13.51 27.17
C GLU A 57 -5.07 14.20 27.38
N ALA A 58 -5.23 15.44 26.92
CA ALA A 58 -6.43 16.26 27.06
C ALA A 58 -7.60 15.88 26.12
N GLU A 59 -7.40 15.07 25.08
CA GLU A 59 -8.47 14.73 24.10
C GLU A 59 -9.27 13.48 24.48
N SER A 60 -9.23 13.05 25.74
CA SER A 60 -9.95 11.86 26.24
C SER A 60 -11.38 12.13 26.72
N HIS A 61 -11.84 13.38 26.66
CA HIS A 61 -13.19 13.76 27.08
C HIS A 61 -13.78 14.79 26.12
N GLU A 62 -14.52 14.33 25.11
CA GLU A 62 -15.76 14.95 24.64
C GLU A 62 -16.29 14.22 23.39
N GLU A 63 -17.21 13.29 23.62
CA GLU A 63 -18.29 13.05 22.66
C GLU A 63 -19.60 13.32 23.39
N VAL A 64 -20.36 14.31 22.90
CA VAL A 64 -21.82 14.36 22.72
C VAL A 64 -22.25 15.83 22.62
N GLN A 65 -22.45 16.33 21.39
CA GLN A 65 -23.68 16.99 20.89
C GLN A 65 -23.44 17.94 19.71
N GLY A 66 -24.13 17.66 18.60
CA GLY A 66 -24.99 18.62 17.91
C GLY A 66 -24.36 19.76 17.10
N SER A 67 -24.43 19.61 15.77
CA SER A 67 -24.73 20.64 14.76
C SER A 67 -24.44 22.11 15.13
N ASP A 68 -23.39 22.69 14.55
CA ASP A 68 -23.55 23.96 13.81
C ASP A 68 -22.38 24.24 12.85
N ASN A 69 -22.71 24.85 11.71
CA ASN A 69 -21.80 25.24 10.65
C ASN A 69 -20.93 26.43 11.11
N GLY A 70 -19.62 26.23 11.24
CA GLY A 70 -18.65 27.28 11.52
C GLY A 70 -17.39 27.10 10.67
N HIS A 71 -17.13 28.06 9.78
CA HIS A 71 -15.94 28.12 8.95
C HIS A 71 -14.69 28.26 9.84
N ALA A 72 -14.02 27.15 10.15
CA ALA A 72 -12.69 27.18 10.73
C ALA A 72 -11.69 27.33 9.58
N SER A 73 -11.27 28.57 9.34
CA SER A 73 -10.07 28.85 8.55
C SER A 73 -8.86 28.35 9.35
N ASN A 74 -8.50 27.08 9.17
CA ASN A 74 -7.19 26.61 9.56
C ASN A 74 -6.19 27.16 8.55
N ASP A 75 -5.30 28.00 9.06
CA ASP A 75 -4.11 28.46 8.36
C ASP A 75 -3.19 27.24 8.10
N ASP A 76 -3.44 26.56 6.99
CA ASP A 76 -2.72 25.39 6.46
C ASP A 76 -1.31 25.74 5.92
N SER A 77 -0.68 26.82 6.39
CA SER A 77 0.60 27.29 5.84
C SER A 77 1.81 26.45 6.29
N ALA A 78 1.69 25.60 7.31
CA ALA A 78 2.78 24.74 7.80
C ALA A 78 2.79 23.31 7.21
N ALA A 79 1.72 22.87 6.53
CA ALA A 79 1.66 21.57 5.86
C ALA A 79 2.33 21.57 4.47
N SER A 80 2.92 22.69 4.04
CA SER A 80 3.20 22.97 2.63
C SER A 80 4.54 22.45 2.08
N ASP A 81 5.41 21.81 2.90
CA ASP A 81 6.78 21.48 2.46
C ASP A 81 7.07 19.97 2.28
N ASN A 82 6.09 19.09 2.52
CA ASN A 82 6.28 17.66 2.27
C ASN A 82 5.77 17.26 0.87
N ALA A 83 6.72 17.08 -0.05
CA ALA A 83 6.47 16.67 -1.43
C ALA A 83 5.67 15.35 -1.57
N TYR A 84 5.65 14.51 -0.52
CA TYR A 84 4.99 13.20 -0.52
C TYR A 84 3.54 13.22 -0.02
N LEU A 85 2.99 14.37 0.41
CA LEU A 85 1.61 14.43 0.92
C LEU A 85 0.58 13.94 -0.10
N LYS A 86 0.78 14.26 -1.38
CA LYS A 86 -0.08 13.77 -2.45
C LYS A 86 0.01 12.25 -2.61
N TRP A 87 1.20 11.68 -2.48
CA TRP A 87 1.41 10.23 -2.52
C TRP A 87 0.69 9.56 -1.36
N ILE A 88 0.87 10.07 -0.13
CA ILE A 88 0.22 9.56 1.07
C ILE A 88 -1.31 9.61 0.89
N GLY A 89 -1.84 10.77 0.52
CA GLY A 89 -3.27 10.99 0.32
C GLY A 89 -3.90 10.04 -0.68
N ASN A 90 -3.21 9.72 -1.79
CA ASN A 90 -3.70 8.77 -2.79
C ASN A 90 -3.86 7.35 -2.22
N TYR A 91 -2.88 6.87 -1.45
CA TYR A 91 -2.88 5.50 -0.92
C TYR A 91 -3.68 5.35 0.38
N THR A 92 -4.11 6.46 0.99
CA THR A 92 -5.07 6.48 2.10
C THR A 92 -6.49 6.88 1.67
N ALA A 93 -6.72 7.13 0.39
CA ALA A 93 -8.03 7.53 -0.12
C ALA A 93 -9.06 6.38 -0.04
N ASP A 94 -10.34 6.74 0.10
CA ASP A 94 -11.44 5.78 0.29
C ASP A 94 -11.52 4.74 -0.83
N ASP A 95 -11.25 5.13 -2.07
CA ASP A 95 -11.26 4.23 -3.23
C ASP A 95 -10.10 3.22 -3.19
N TYR A 96 -8.92 3.65 -2.74
CA TYR A 96 -7.77 2.75 -2.52
C TYR A 96 -8.01 1.80 -1.35
N VAL A 97 -8.57 2.29 -0.24
CA VAL A 97 -8.96 1.46 0.92
C VAL A 97 -10.04 0.45 0.52
N GLU A 98 -11.02 0.86 -0.29
CA GLU A 98 -12.02 -0.06 -0.84
C GLU A 98 -11.37 -1.14 -1.71
N ALA A 99 -10.36 -0.80 -2.52
CA ALA A 99 -9.61 -1.76 -3.30
C ALA A 99 -8.87 -2.79 -2.42
N ILE A 100 -8.24 -2.35 -1.33
CA ILE A 100 -7.63 -3.25 -0.32
C ILE A 100 -8.66 -4.22 0.25
N VAL A 101 -9.80 -3.72 0.71
CA VAL A 101 -10.86 -4.56 1.29
C VAL A 101 -11.36 -5.58 0.27
N LYS A 102 -11.59 -5.16 -0.98
CA LYS A 102 -11.97 -6.07 -2.08
C LYS A 102 -10.90 -7.13 -2.31
N GLY A 103 -9.63 -6.76 -2.33
CA GLY A 103 -8.50 -7.68 -2.48
C GLY A 103 -8.43 -8.73 -1.38
N CYS A 104 -8.53 -8.31 -0.11
CA CYS A 104 -8.56 -9.22 1.04
C CYS A 104 -9.73 -10.21 0.97
N ASN A 105 -10.94 -9.70 0.73
CA ASN A 105 -12.14 -10.53 0.64
C ASN A 105 -12.03 -11.56 -0.49
N LEU A 106 -11.46 -11.17 -1.64
CA LEU A 106 -11.22 -12.06 -2.76
C LEU A 106 -10.20 -13.15 -2.40
N ALA A 107 -9.11 -12.77 -1.75
CA ALA A 107 -8.09 -13.72 -1.28
C ALA A 107 -8.67 -14.75 -0.32
N GLU A 108 -9.42 -14.31 0.70
CA GLU A 108 -10.06 -15.20 1.68
C GLU A 108 -11.09 -16.14 1.01
N GLN A 109 -11.94 -15.58 0.15
CA GLN A 109 -12.98 -16.36 -0.53
C GLN A 109 -12.41 -17.48 -1.40
N TYR A 110 -11.30 -17.22 -2.10
CA TYR A 110 -10.69 -18.18 -3.01
C TYR A 110 -9.71 -19.11 -2.31
N ALA A 111 -9.04 -18.67 -1.25
CA ALA A 111 -8.20 -19.52 -0.41
C ALA A 111 -9.01 -20.68 0.20
N ALA A 112 -10.24 -20.41 0.65
CA ALA A 112 -11.13 -21.45 1.20
C ALA A 112 -11.48 -22.58 0.21
N LYS A 113 -11.25 -22.37 -1.09
CA LYS A 113 -11.55 -23.34 -2.16
C LYS A 113 -10.32 -24.14 -2.60
N GLN A 114 -9.13 -23.85 -2.07
CA GLN A 114 -7.90 -24.50 -2.48
C GLN A 114 -7.61 -25.74 -1.65
N SER A 115 -6.83 -26.67 -2.23
CA SER A 115 -6.23 -27.74 -1.43
C SER A 115 -5.13 -27.18 -0.51
N PRO A 116 -4.82 -27.85 0.61
CA PRO A 116 -3.71 -27.43 1.48
C PRO A 116 -2.37 -27.28 0.74
N SER A 117 -2.04 -28.21 -0.17
CA SER A 117 -0.83 -28.14 -0.99
C SER A 117 -0.80 -26.91 -1.90
N ARG A 118 -1.95 -26.53 -2.48
CA ARG A 118 -2.04 -25.35 -3.33
C ARG A 118 -1.91 -24.06 -2.51
N ILE A 119 -2.43 -24.04 -1.28
CA ILE A 119 -2.21 -22.91 -0.36
C ILE A 119 -0.72 -22.70 -0.08
N GLU A 120 0.04 -23.77 0.15
CA GLU A 120 1.49 -23.67 0.38
C GLU A 120 2.20 -23.03 -0.82
N GLU A 121 1.87 -23.44 -2.05
CA GLU A 121 2.40 -22.84 -3.27
C GLU A 121 2.04 -21.35 -3.41
N LEU A 122 0.78 -20.99 -3.13
CA LEU A 122 0.30 -19.61 -3.22
C LEU A 122 0.96 -18.71 -2.16
N VAL A 123 1.24 -19.25 -0.97
CA VAL A 123 2.02 -18.55 0.06
C VAL A 123 3.43 -18.28 -0.46
N GLN A 124 4.07 -19.21 -1.17
CA GLN A 124 5.40 -18.95 -1.76
C GLN A 124 5.35 -17.83 -2.81
N VAL A 125 4.31 -17.78 -3.64
CA VAL A 125 4.09 -16.69 -4.61
C VAL A 125 3.98 -15.34 -3.88
N PHE A 126 3.15 -15.27 -2.85
CA PHE A 126 2.97 -14.04 -2.06
C PHE A 126 4.26 -13.62 -1.35
N LEU A 127 4.98 -14.55 -0.72
CA LEU A 127 6.25 -14.28 -0.05
C LEU A 127 7.30 -13.76 -1.03
N HIS A 128 7.39 -14.36 -2.22
CA HIS A 128 8.34 -13.93 -3.23
C HIS A 128 8.06 -12.50 -3.71
N ALA A 129 6.80 -12.19 -4.03
CA ALA A 129 6.37 -10.82 -4.35
C ALA A 129 6.67 -9.82 -3.22
N THR A 130 6.42 -10.20 -1.97
CA THR A 130 6.71 -9.34 -0.80
C THR A 130 8.21 -9.03 -0.68
N ASN A 131 9.08 -10.01 -0.93
CA ASN A 131 10.54 -9.79 -0.93
C ASN A 131 10.98 -8.90 -2.09
N MET A 132 10.33 -9.00 -3.26
CA MET A 132 10.60 -8.11 -4.39
C MET A 132 10.20 -6.66 -4.10
N GLU A 133 9.05 -6.45 -3.44
CA GLU A 133 8.63 -5.12 -2.95
C GLU A 133 9.67 -4.48 -2.03
N THR A 134 10.24 -5.23 -1.08
CA THR A 134 11.33 -4.68 -0.24
C THR A 134 12.53 -4.23 -1.07
N GLY A 135 12.92 -4.98 -2.11
CA GLY A 135 13.99 -4.58 -3.02
C GLY A 135 13.65 -3.33 -3.85
N PHE A 136 12.38 -3.14 -4.19
CA PHE A 136 11.87 -1.95 -4.86
C PHE A 136 11.98 -0.69 -3.97
N TRP A 137 11.65 -0.80 -2.69
CA TRP A 137 11.83 0.30 -1.73
C TRP A 137 13.31 0.62 -1.48
N ASP A 138 14.15 -0.40 -1.34
CA ASP A 138 15.60 -0.21 -1.17
C ASP A 138 16.21 0.50 -2.39
N MET A 139 15.75 0.18 -3.60
CA MET A 139 16.12 0.90 -4.82
C MET A 139 15.77 2.39 -4.74
N GLY A 140 14.54 2.72 -4.32
CA GLY A 140 14.10 4.11 -4.18
C GLY A 140 14.94 4.90 -3.16
N LEU A 141 15.30 4.27 -2.03
CA LEU A 141 16.14 4.89 -1.00
C LEU A 141 17.55 5.18 -1.52
N ARG A 142 18.20 4.21 -2.18
CA ARG A 142 19.54 4.40 -2.76
C ARG A 142 19.58 5.49 -3.82
N ALA A 143 18.51 5.62 -4.62
CA ALA A 143 18.42 6.67 -5.65
C ALA A 143 18.41 8.08 -5.04
N GLY A 144 17.90 8.24 -3.81
CA GLY A 144 17.86 9.52 -3.09
C GLY A 144 19.14 9.87 -2.32
N GLU A 145 20.14 8.98 -2.30
CA GLU A 145 21.44 9.22 -1.63
C GLU A 145 22.48 9.91 -2.53
N ASN A 146 22.14 10.20 -3.80
CA ASN A 146 22.99 10.90 -4.77
C ASN A 146 22.57 12.37 -4.95
#